data_AF-A0A940TYQ7-F1
#
_entry.id   AF-A0A940TYQ7-F1
#
_cell.length_a   1.000
_cell.length_b   1.000
_cell.length_c   1.000
_cell.angle_alpha   90.00
_cell.angle_beta   90.00
_cell.angle_gamma   90.00
#
_symmetry.space_group_name_H-M   'P 1'
#
loop_
_entity.id
_entity.type
_entity.pdbx_description
1 polymer ?
#
loop_
_entity_poly.entity_id
_entity_poly.type
_entity_poly.pdbx_seq_one_letter_code
_entity_poly.pdbx_strand_id
1 'polypeptide(L)'
;RIYYFDRLIADWTDRLADRQGQKEALLKRVHWYPERDARRQKWIDRAAELNGPITEASAELEEVKHIRGLYDRQDKLPRVTSQGQMTVESLVRWEMLDRRNELDKLSHNQLVAMIQDRFETQPELYRPWLKYMVFHFSGMRYKSAHGSWAEPKTLLAMLIREFLEDDVRNMDEASIIKACDEAVAELEGIKASTTNTRRIGELNRQIAQLKFFNRPKALLGYLTDKEVSKVDTYTDQEVIQKLEEARLNHPDLPPWMWQEIEKFTPLKLKTQDKEWEKVNPERWDFEDRRWREILDIWQRQDVTGWRAKHRNSLDLIVTRAVCNEIAEHIQHLRGVVPGAGLTAKPRFYLRMAQKTKHLPDGDPNKAYFKYPKKAEDFRTGASILWMGIVTKEPNPWQIVESLPGFDFATDQAGGGFLRWTHEATVVGVEDLLDGKFVLTFETGEIGLIRRSLSTLVNNPNVLVGYVPENLLSEENAMQLAEMIKCEKILQFE
;
A
#
# COMPACT_ATOMS: atom_id res chain seq x y z
N ARG A 1 -26.86 -1.26 25.93
CA ARG A 1 -27.14 0.17 25.63
C ARG A 1 -26.38 0.60 24.38
N ILE A 2 -25.03 0.64 24.40
CA ILE A 2 -24.21 0.95 23.22
C ILE A 2 -24.59 0.10 22.00
N TYR A 3 -24.67 -1.23 22.14
CA TYR A 3 -25.11 -2.15 21.07
C TYR A 3 -26.45 -1.77 20.41
N TYR A 4 -27.40 -1.26 21.18
CA TYR A 4 -28.71 -0.85 20.65
C TYR A 4 -28.56 0.42 19.79
N PHE A 5 -27.78 1.40 20.26
CA PHE A 5 -27.49 2.61 19.50
C PHE A 5 -26.65 2.32 18.25
N ASP A 6 -25.67 1.41 18.32
CA ASP A 6 -24.91 1.01 17.13
C ASP A 6 -25.83 0.38 16.06
N ARG A 7 -26.83 -0.41 16.47
CA ARG A 7 -27.84 -0.96 15.55
C ARG A 7 -28.74 0.13 14.95
N LEU A 8 -29.15 1.11 15.74
CA LEU A 8 -29.92 2.26 15.24
C LEU A 8 -29.10 3.11 14.26
N ILE A 9 -27.82 3.38 14.57
CA ILE A 9 -26.91 4.10 13.68
C ILE A 9 -26.78 3.35 12.36
N ALA A 10 -26.62 2.02 12.39
CA ALA A 10 -26.57 1.21 11.17
C ALA A 10 -27.86 1.32 10.34
N ASP A 11 -29.03 1.16 10.96
CA ASP A 11 -30.33 1.28 10.27
C ASP A 11 -30.53 2.66 9.63
N TRP A 12 -30.20 3.73 10.35
CA TRP A 12 -30.29 5.09 9.83
C TRP A 12 -29.28 5.38 8.72
N THR A 13 -28.07 4.83 8.84
CA THR A 13 -27.05 4.93 7.79
C THR A 13 -27.50 4.23 6.52
N ASP A 14 -28.09 3.03 6.62
CA ASP A 14 -28.61 2.28 5.49
C ASP A 14 -29.78 3.01 4.81
N ARG A 15 -30.71 3.59 5.60
CA ARG A 15 -31.80 4.41 5.06
C ARG A 15 -31.29 5.64 4.33
N LEU A 16 -30.32 6.35 4.91
CA LEU A 16 -29.72 7.53 4.28
C LEU A 16 -29.03 7.15 2.96
N ALA A 17 -28.27 6.05 2.95
CA ALA A 17 -27.59 5.53 1.78
C ALA A 17 -28.57 5.10 0.67
N ASP A 18 -29.67 4.41 1.01
CA ASP A 18 -30.71 4.04 0.05
C ASP A 18 -31.34 5.28 -0.61
N ARG A 19 -31.67 6.31 0.18
CA ARG A 19 -32.23 7.56 -0.36
C ARG A 19 -31.25 8.32 -1.24
N GLN A 20 -29.97 8.38 -0.85
CA GLN A 20 -28.91 8.96 -1.68
C GLN A 20 -28.72 8.18 -2.98
N GLY A 21 -28.70 6.85 -2.92
CA GLY A 21 -28.60 5.97 -4.09
C GLY A 21 -29.78 6.13 -5.04
N GLN A 22 -31.00 6.25 -4.53
CA GLN A 22 -32.18 6.58 -5.33
C GLN A 22 -32.04 7.93 -6.03
N LYS A 23 -31.59 8.96 -5.32
CA LYS A 23 -31.35 10.30 -5.89
C LYS A 23 -30.30 10.26 -6.99
N GLU A 24 -29.18 9.60 -6.77
CA GLU A 24 -28.12 9.43 -7.77
C GLU A 24 -28.61 8.65 -8.99
N ALA A 25 -29.39 7.58 -8.80
CA ALA A 25 -29.96 6.82 -9.91
C ALA A 25 -30.90 7.67 -10.77
N LEU A 26 -31.68 8.56 -10.16
CA LEU A 26 -32.51 9.53 -10.88
C LEU A 26 -31.64 10.55 -11.64
N LEU A 27 -30.57 11.06 -11.02
CA LEU A 27 -29.63 11.98 -11.68
C LEU A 27 -28.87 11.32 -12.82
N LYS A 28 -28.48 10.05 -12.72
CA LYS A 28 -27.87 9.30 -13.84
C LYS A 28 -28.76 9.25 -15.07
N ARG A 29 -30.09 9.16 -14.88
CA ARG A 29 -31.05 9.20 -15.98
C ARG A 29 -31.13 10.56 -16.67
N VAL A 30 -30.75 11.66 -16.00
CA VAL A 30 -30.67 13.00 -16.60
C VAL A 30 -29.67 12.99 -17.77
N HIS A 31 -28.56 12.26 -17.66
CA HIS A 31 -27.52 12.16 -18.69
C HIS A 31 -27.92 11.29 -19.90
N TRP A 32 -29.04 10.56 -19.84
CA TRP A 32 -29.53 9.77 -20.96
C TRP A 32 -30.33 10.60 -21.97
N TYR A 33 -30.67 11.85 -21.63
CA TYR A 33 -31.49 12.73 -22.46
C TYR A 33 -30.72 13.99 -22.88
N PRO A 34 -30.93 14.52 -24.10
CA PRO A 34 -30.37 15.80 -24.53
C PRO A 34 -30.82 16.96 -23.63
N GLU A 35 -30.03 18.04 -23.57
CA GLU A 35 -30.29 19.18 -22.65
C GLU A 35 -31.67 19.82 -22.80
N ARG A 36 -32.26 19.78 -24.00
CA ARG A 36 -33.57 20.39 -24.31
C ARG A 36 -34.76 19.45 -24.12
N ASP A 37 -34.54 18.22 -23.66
CA ASP A 37 -35.62 17.23 -23.47
C ASP A 37 -36.37 17.50 -22.15
N ALA A 38 -37.69 17.69 -22.22
CA ALA A 38 -38.54 17.95 -21.06
C ALA A 38 -38.49 16.83 -19.99
N ARG A 39 -38.14 15.60 -20.38
CA ARG A 39 -37.95 14.48 -19.43
C ARG A 39 -36.77 14.70 -18.50
N ARG A 40 -35.77 15.51 -18.92
CA ARG A 40 -34.61 15.88 -18.10
C ARG A 40 -35.04 16.61 -16.84
N GLN A 41 -35.90 17.63 -16.98
CA GLN A 41 -36.43 18.39 -15.85
C GLN A 41 -37.26 17.52 -14.91
N LYS A 42 -38.09 16.63 -15.46
CA LYS A 42 -38.87 15.67 -14.66
C LYS A 42 -38.01 14.77 -13.77
N TRP A 43 -36.84 14.32 -14.24
CA TRP A 43 -35.93 13.51 -13.43
C TRP A 43 -35.19 14.35 -12.38
N ILE A 44 -34.87 15.61 -12.70
CA ILE A 44 -34.31 16.57 -11.74
C ILE A 44 -35.31 16.84 -10.60
N ASP A 45 -36.58 17.10 -10.92
CA ASP A 45 -37.62 17.40 -9.92
C ASP A 45 -37.84 16.19 -8.99
N ARG A 46 -37.92 14.97 -9.56
CA ARG A 46 -38.00 13.73 -8.76
C ARG A 46 -36.79 13.50 -7.87
N ALA A 47 -35.59 13.85 -8.33
CA ALA A 47 -34.39 13.79 -7.51
C ALA A 47 -34.43 14.83 -6.38
N ALA A 48 -35.06 15.99 -6.62
CA ALA A 48 -35.23 17.05 -5.62
C ALA A 48 -36.25 16.69 -4.53
N GLU A 49 -37.29 15.91 -4.84
CA GLU A 49 -38.26 15.40 -3.85
C GLU A 49 -37.59 14.57 -2.74
N LEU A 50 -36.45 13.92 -3.03
CA LEU A 50 -35.68 13.16 -2.05
C LEU A 50 -34.87 14.03 -1.07
N ASN A 51 -34.74 15.34 -1.32
CA ASN A 51 -33.95 16.23 -0.45
C ASN A 51 -34.53 16.32 0.98
N GLY A 52 -35.86 16.39 1.11
CA GLY A 52 -36.52 16.43 2.42
C GLY A 52 -36.26 15.17 3.26
N PRO A 53 -36.61 13.97 2.75
CA PRO A 53 -36.33 12.70 3.42
C PRO A 53 -34.85 12.47 3.75
N ILE A 54 -33.93 12.89 2.86
CA ILE A 54 -32.48 12.82 3.12
C ILE A 54 -32.09 13.72 4.30
N THR A 55 -32.64 14.94 4.35
CA THR A 55 -32.36 15.89 5.44
C THR A 55 -32.87 15.39 6.78
N GLU A 56 -34.10 14.84 6.80
CA GLU A 56 -34.71 14.25 8.00
C GLU A 56 -33.92 13.05 8.52
N ALA A 57 -33.62 12.07 7.64
CA ALA A 57 -32.82 10.91 8.01
C ALA A 57 -31.41 11.29 8.49
N SER A 58 -30.80 12.32 7.89
CA SER A 58 -29.52 12.85 8.34
C SER A 58 -29.61 13.49 9.72
N ALA A 59 -30.68 14.22 10.04
CA ALA A 59 -30.86 14.85 11.34
C ALA A 59 -31.06 13.81 12.45
N GLU A 60 -31.89 12.80 12.22
CA GLU A 60 -32.12 11.70 13.16
C GLU A 60 -30.84 10.88 13.40
N LEU A 61 -30.07 10.62 12.34
CA LEU A 61 -28.78 9.94 12.45
C LEU A 61 -27.80 10.72 13.35
N GLU A 62 -27.73 12.04 13.21
CA GLU A 62 -26.87 12.89 14.05
C GLU A 62 -27.31 12.93 15.52
N GLU A 63 -28.62 12.95 15.79
CA GLU A 63 -29.15 12.85 17.17
C GLU A 63 -28.77 11.51 17.81
N VAL A 64 -28.96 10.39 17.11
CA VAL A 64 -28.62 9.05 17.60
C VAL A 64 -27.11 8.95 17.86
N LYS A 65 -26.27 9.47 16.93
CA LYS A 65 -24.81 9.54 17.11
C LYS A 65 -24.44 10.39 18.32
N HIS A 66 -25.11 11.52 18.54
CA HIS A 66 -24.87 12.38 19.71
C HIS A 66 -25.14 11.64 21.02
N ILE A 67 -26.28 10.97 21.14
CA ILE A 67 -26.66 10.20 22.34
C ILE A 67 -25.68 9.04 22.55
N ARG A 68 -25.32 8.30 21.49
CA ARG A 68 -24.30 7.26 21.54
C ARG A 68 -22.96 7.81 22.04
N GLY A 69 -22.55 8.97 21.56
CA GLY A 69 -21.34 9.67 22.00
C GLY A 69 -21.38 10.13 23.47
N LEU A 70 -22.55 10.40 24.04
CA LEU A 70 -22.71 10.64 25.48
C LEU A 70 -22.47 9.36 26.30
N TYR A 71 -23.03 8.22 25.85
CA TYR A 71 -22.78 6.93 26.51
C TYR A 71 -21.31 6.49 26.40
N ASP A 72 -20.67 6.71 25.26
CA ASP A 72 -19.23 6.46 25.11
C ASP A 72 -18.41 7.30 26.09
N ARG A 73 -18.78 8.57 26.30
CA ARG A 73 -18.15 9.44 27.30
C ARG A 73 -18.39 8.93 28.72
N GLN A 74 -19.60 8.47 29.02
CA GLN A 74 -19.90 7.87 30.32
C GLN A 74 -19.08 6.61 30.58
N ASP A 75 -18.96 5.72 29.59
CA ASP A 75 -18.19 4.47 29.69
C ASP A 75 -16.67 4.69 29.77
N LYS A 76 -16.21 5.90 29.45
CA LYS A 76 -14.83 6.36 29.60
C LYS A 76 -14.55 6.96 30.98
N LEU A 77 -15.57 7.26 31.79
CA LEU A 77 -15.37 7.69 33.17
C LEU A 77 -14.75 6.56 34.01
N PRO A 78 -13.98 6.87 35.08
CA PRO A 78 -13.32 5.86 35.89
C PRO A 78 -14.40 5.07 36.60
N ARG A 79 -14.28 3.74 36.59
CA ARG A 79 -15.19 2.91 37.37
C ARG A 79 -14.74 2.94 38.81
N VAL A 80 -15.66 3.33 39.70
CA VAL A 80 -15.48 3.20 41.13
C VAL A 80 -16.02 1.86 41.60
N THR A 81 -15.33 1.23 42.55
CA THR A 81 -15.82 0.03 43.24
C THR A 81 -17.09 0.36 44.03
N SER A 82 -17.78 -0.66 44.53
CA SER A 82 -18.93 -0.48 45.44
C SER A 82 -18.57 0.30 46.72
N GLN A 83 -17.28 0.42 47.03
CA GLN A 83 -16.74 1.19 48.16
C GLN A 83 -16.31 2.62 47.76
N GLY A 84 -16.56 3.03 46.51
CA GLY A 84 -16.18 4.35 46.00
C GLY A 84 -14.70 4.51 45.65
N GLN A 85 -13.91 3.43 45.62
CA GLN A 85 -12.48 3.48 45.30
C GLN A 85 -12.26 3.29 43.79
N MET A 86 -11.31 4.00 43.19
CA MET A 86 -10.91 3.77 41.80
C MET A 86 -9.92 2.61 41.70
N THR A 87 -10.05 1.78 40.66
CA THR A 87 -9.05 0.76 40.34
C THR A 87 -7.86 1.40 39.60
N VAL A 88 -6.66 0.80 39.70
CA VAL A 88 -5.47 1.23 38.95
C VAL A 88 -5.74 1.24 37.44
N GLU A 89 -6.43 0.22 36.92
CA GLU A 89 -6.86 0.16 35.52
C GLU A 89 -7.74 1.35 35.12
N SER A 90 -8.67 1.76 35.99
CA SER A 90 -9.56 2.91 35.72
C SER A 90 -8.78 4.23 35.74
N LEU A 91 -7.79 4.37 36.63
CA LEU A 91 -6.89 5.53 36.67
C LEU A 91 -6.07 5.62 35.39
N VAL A 92 -5.40 4.53 35.00
CA VAL A 92 -4.59 4.47 33.77
C VAL A 92 -5.44 4.79 32.54
N ARG A 93 -6.65 4.23 32.45
CA ARG A 93 -7.57 4.52 31.34
C ARG A 93 -7.96 6.00 31.27
N TRP A 94 -8.17 6.64 32.43
CA TRP A 94 -8.48 8.06 32.50
C TRP A 94 -7.29 8.92 32.08
N GLU A 95 -6.08 8.63 32.57
CA GLU A 95 -4.86 9.35 32.16
C GLU A 95 -4.61 9.23 30.65
N MET A 96 -4.83 8.03 30.08
CA MET A 96 -4.73 7.82 28.62
C MET A 96 -5.77 8.64 27.84
N LEU A 97 -6.98 8.79 28.37
CA LEU A 97 -8.02 9.60 27.75
C LEU A 97 -7.68 11.09 27.81
N ASP A 98 -7.24 11.57 28.98
CA ASP A 98 -6.84 12.96 29.16
C ASP A 98 -5.69 13.31 28.22
N ARG A 99 -4.68 12.44 28.18
CA ARG A 99 -3.57 12.57 27.23
C ARG A 99 -4.04 12.59 25.79
N ARG A 100 -4.97 11.72 25.39
CA ARG A 100 -5.56 11.75 24.04
C ARG A 100 -6.23 13.10 23.75
N ASN A 101 -7.00 13.63 24.68
CA ASN A 101 -7.67 14.92 24.51
C ASN A 101 -6.68 16.09 24.38
N GLU A 102 -5.51 16.01 25.02
CA GLU A 102 -4.42 16.98 24.80
C GLU A 102 -3.84 16.86 23.39
N LEU A 103 -3.58 15.63 22.93
CA LEU A 103 -3.04 15.37 21.60
C LEU A 103 -3.99 15.81 20.48
N ASP A 104 -5.29 15.59 20.66
CA ASP A 104 -6.33 15.96 19.68
C ASP A 104 -6.42 17.49 19.45
N LYS A 105 -5.82 18.31 20.33
CA LYS A 105 -5.76 19.78 20.19
C LYS A 105 -4.53 20.27 19.43
N LEU A 106 -3.54 19.39 19.20
CA LEU A 106 -2.29 19.75 18.55
C LEU A 106 -2.44 19.68 17.02
N SER A 107 -1.78 20.60 16.32
CA SER A 107 -1.65 20.52 14.86
C SER A 107 -0.78 19.34 14.44
N HIS A 108 -0.83 18.98 13.15
CA HIS A 108 0.03 17.93 12.60
C HIS A 108 1.51 18.20 12.91
N ASN A 109 2.00 19.42 12.65
CA ASN A 109 3.39 19.79 12.89
C ASN A 109 3.76 19.74 14.38
N GLN A 110 2.85 20.12 15.27
CA GLN A 110 3.06 20.01 16.72
C GLN A 110 3.15 18.55 17.18
N LEU A 111 2.32 17.66 16.61
CA LEU A 111 2.37 16.23 16.89
C LEU A 111 3.68 15.61 16.38
N VAL A 112 4.12 15.96 15.17
CA VAL A 112 5.38 15.50 14.59
C VAL A 112 6.57 15.95 15.44
N ALA A 113 6.62 17.23 15.84
CA ALA A 113 7.67 17.75 16.71
C ALA A 113 7.72 17.02 18.06
N MET A 114 6.57 16.79 18.69
CA MET A 114 6.50 16.07 19.96
C MET A 114 6.95 14.60 19.83
N ILE A 115 6.65 13.94 18.71
CA ILE A 115 7.15 12.58 18.43
C ILE A 115 8.67 12.60 18.22
N GLN A 116 9.18 13.59 17.50
CA GLN A 116 10.62 13.77 17.29
C GLN A 116 11.36 13.94 18.62
N ASP A 117 10.90 14.85 19.48
CA ASP A 117 11.48 15.07 20.81
C ASP A 117 11.53 13.76 21.61
N ARG A 118 10.47 12.94 21.51
CA ARG A 118 10.42 11.62 22.16
C ARG A 118 11.44 10.64 21.58
N PHE A 119 11.64 10.65 20.26
CA PHE A 119 12.63 9.82 19.58
C PHE A 119 14.07 10.23 19.87
N GLU A 120 14.32 11.50 20.13
CA GLU A 120 15.63 12.04 20.50
C GLU A 120 15.96 11.81 21.97
N THR A 121 14.96 11.86 22.84
CA THR A 121 15.15 11.61 24.29
C THR A 121 15.33 10.14 24.64
N GLN A 122 14.89 9.20 23.79
CA GLN A 122 15.00 7.75 24.01
C GLN A 122 15.48 6.99 22.76
N PRO A 123 16.69 7.29 22.25
CA PRO A 123 17.16 6.77 20.95
C PRO A 123 17.30 5.24 20.93
N GLU A 124 17.63 4.61 22.07
CA GLU A 124 17.78 3.17 22.20
C GLU A 124 16.44 2.40 22.07
N LEU A 125 15.34 3.03 22.49
CA LEU A 125 14.00 2.46 22.39
C LEU A 125 13.46 2.58 20.95
N TYR A 126 13.76 3.71 20.30
CA TYR A 126 13.23 4.05 18.99
C TYR A 126 14.27 3.83 17.89
N ARG A 127 14.42 2.56 17.48
CA ARG A 127 15.31 2.18 16.37
C ARG A 127 14.96 2.92 15.07
N PRO A 128 15.91 3.15 14.14
CA PRO A 128 15.67 3.89 12.90
C PRO A 128 14.47 3.38 12.08
N TRP A 129 14.33 2.06 11.93
CA TRP A 129 13.18 1.47 11.23
C TRP A 129 11.86 1.81 11.91
N LEU A 130 11.80 1.88 13.24
CA LEU A 130 10.58 2.22 13.96
C LEU A 130 10.23 3.70 13.79
N LYS A 131 11.23 4.60 13.85
CA LYS A 131 11.03 6.03 13.56
C LYS A 131 10.42 6.20 12.17
N TYR A 132 10.98 5.50 11.19
CA TYR A 132 10.49 5.47 9.83
C TYR A 132 9.04 4.98 9.75
N MET A 133 8.72 3.84 10.37
CA MET A 133 7.34 3.33 10.37
C MET A 133 6.35 4.30 11.01
N VAL A 134 6.72 4.94 12.12
CA VAL A 134 5.84 5.91 12.78
C VAL A 134 5.59 7.13 11.89
N PHE A 135 6.62 7.70 11.27
CA PHE A 135 6.43 8.89 10.42
C PHE A 135 5.72 8.59 9.09
N HIS A 136 6.05 7.47 8.45
CA HIS A 136 5.60 7.19 7.08
C HIS A 136 4.35 6.32 7.00
N PHE A 137 4.07 5.51 8.03
CA PHE A 137 2.96 4.55 7.99
C PHE A 137 1.83 4.85 8.98
N SER A 138 2.04 5.67 10.01
CA SER A 138 0.96 5.99 10.95
C SER A 138 -0.19 6.70 10.24
N GLY A 139 -1.41 6.19 10.41
CA GLY A 139 -2.60 6.75 9.75
C GLY A 139 -2.81 6.31 8.30
N MET A 140 -1.93 5.47 7.75
CA MET A 140 -2.21 4.80 6.47
C MET A 140 -3.45 3.89 6.57
N ARG A 141 -4.14 3.72 5.44
CA ARG A 141 -5.38 2.91 5.38
C ARG A 141 -5.07 1.42 5.35
N TYR A 142 -5.82 0.64 6.12
CA TYR A 142 -5.78 -0.82 6.05
C TYR A 142 -6.49 -1.33 4.79
N LYS A 143 -5.70 -1.59 3.75
CA LYS A 143 -6.14 -2.18 2.48
C LYS A 143 -4.90 -2.78 1.79
N SER A 144 -5.07 -3.80 0.96
CA SER A 144 -3.93 -4.46 0.31
C SER A 144 -3.11 -3.47 -0.53
N ALA A 145 -1.78 -3.62 -0.49
CA ALA A 145 -0.86 -2.92 -1.36
C ALA A 145 -0.82 -3.49 -2.78
N HIS A 146 -1.47 -4.63 -3.04
CA HIS A 146 -1.61 -5.16 -4.40
C HIS A 146 -2.30 -4.13 -5.28
N GLY A 147 -1.63 -3.73 -6.37
CA GLY A 147 -2.13 -2.67 -7.23
C GLY A 147 -2.24 -1.31 -6.51
N SER A 148 -1.35 -1.03 -5.55
CA SER A 148 -1.14 0.32 -5.00
C SER A 148 0.08 1.03 -5.61
N TRP A 149 0.81 0.30 -6.44
CA TRP A 149 1.99 0.77 -7.16
C TRP A 149 2.13 0.01 -8.47
N ALA A 150 2.65 0.68 -9.49
CA ALA A 150 3.07 0.08 -10.74
C ALA A 150 4.33 0.78 -11.25
N GLU A 151 5.19 0.05 -11.96
CA GLU A 151 6.53 0.51 -12.35
C GLU A 151 6.46 1.67 -13.34
N PRO A 152 6.90 2.89 -12.98
CA PRO A 152 6.82 4.06 -13.88
C PRO A 152 7.58 3.86 -15.19
N LYS A 153 8.71 3.13 -15.18
CA LYS A 153 9.49 2.85 -16.40
C LYS A 153 8.68 2.09 -17.43
N THR A 154 7.90 1.10 -16.98
CA THR A 154 7.05 0.29 -17.86
C THR A 154 5.99 1.15 -18.52
N LEU A 155 5.33 2.05 -17.76
CA LEU A 155 4.35 2.97 -18.33
C LEU A 155 4.99 3.90 -19.35
N LEU A 156 6.13 4.51 -19.02
CA LEU A 156 6.82 5.43 -19.92
C LEU A 156 7.18 4.75 -21.25
N ALA A 157 7.68 3.52 -21.20
CA ALA A 157 7.97 2.73 -22.40
C ALA A 157 6.71 2.44 -23.24
N MET A 158 5.57 2.15 -22.59
CA MET A 158 4.29 1.94 -23.27
C MET A 158 3.77 3.22 -23.92
N LEU A 159 3.84 4.35 -23.21
CA LEU A 159 3.45 5.67 -23.73
C LEU A 159 4.31 6.09 -24.91
N ILE A 160 5.63 5.95 -24.81
CA ILE A 160 6.57 6.26 -25.91
C ILE A 160 6.19 5.47 -27.16
N ARG A 161 5.95 4.16 -27.03
CA ARG A 161 5.53 3.33 -28.16
C ARG A 161 4.24 3.85 -28.77
N GLU A 162 3.29 4.22 -27.94
CA GLU A 162 1.98 4.70 -28.37
C GLU A 162 2.06 6.03 -29.12
N PHE A 163 2.87 6.97 -28.64
CA PHE A 163 3.13 8.24 -29.31
C PHE A 163 3.89 8.04 -30.63
N LEU A 164 4.90 7.17 -30.65
CA LEU A 164 5.62 6.83 -31.89
C LEU A 164 4.70 6.17 -32.92
N GLU A 165 3.71 5.38 -32.48
CA GLU A 165 2.73 4.80 -33.39
C GLU A 165 1.87 5.88 -34.04
N ASP A 166 1.41 6.89 -33.28
CA ASP A 166 0.69 8.03 -33.85
C ASP A 166 1.58 8.86 -34.79
N ASP A 167 2.83 9.14 -34.39
CA ASP A 167 3.78 9.88 -35.22
C ASP A 167 3.99 9.16 -36.57
N VAL A 168 4.33 7.88 -36.55
CA VAL A 168 4.58 7.09 -37.76
C VAL A 168 3.30 6.94 -38.60
N ARG A 169 2.13 6.82 -37.98
CA ARG A 169 0.84 6.74 -38.68
C ARG A 169 0.49 8.05 -39.39
N ASN A 170 0.90 9.19 -38.81
CA ASN A 170 0.63 10.52 -39.36
C ASN A 170 1.71 11.02 -40.32
N MET A 171 2.85 10.32 -40.44
CA MET A 171 3.89 10.65 -41.42
C MET A 171 3.44 10.38 -42.86
N ASP A 172 3.84 11.27 -43.78
CA ASP A 172 3.74 10.99 -45.21
C ASP A 172 4.77 9.95 -45.68
N GLU A 173 4.53 9.38 -46.87
CA GLU A 173 5.39 8.34 -47.42
C GLU A 173 6.84 8.80 -47.62
N ALA A 174 7.06 10.05 -48.03
CA ALA A 174 8.40 10.60 -48.23
C ALA A 174 9.19 10.68 -46.90
N SER A 175 8.51 11.08 -45.83
CA SER A 175 9.06 11.16 -44.47
C SER A 175 9.38 9.78 -43.92
N ILE A 176 8.51 8.79 -44.15
CA ILE A 176 8.76 7.38 -43.77
C ILE A 176 10.00 6.83 -44.50
N ILE A 177 10.12 7.08 -45.81
CA ILE A 177 11.27 6.61 -46.60
C ILE A 177 12.56 7.23 -46.05
N LYS A 178 12.57 8.55 -45.85
CA LYS A 178 13.72 9.27 -45.30
C LYS A 178 14.14 8.75 -43.92
N ALA A 179 13.18 8.58 -43.01
CA ALA A 179 13.44 8.07 -41.66
C ALA A 179 13.94 6.61 -41.68
N CYS A 180 13.43 5.76 -42.57
CA CYS A 180 13.96 4.41 -42.78
C CYS A 180 15.41 4.43 -43.29
N ASP A 181 15.74 5.30 -44.24
CA ASP A 181 17.09 5.40 -44.79
C ASP A 181 18.10 5.89 -43.75
N GLU A 182 17.70 6.86 -42.90
CA GLU A 182 18.49 7.31 -41.74
C GLU A 182 18.70 6.18 -40.72
N ALA A 183 17.64 5.44 -40.37
CA ALA A 183 17.73 4.29 -39.47
C ALA A 183 18.66 3.18 -40.01
N VAL A 184 18.58 2.90 -41.32
CA VAL A 184 19.46 1.95 -42.00
C VAL A 184 20.93 2.41 -41.91
N ALA A 185 21.20 3.69 -42.15
CA ALA A 185 22.55 4.23 -42.08
C ALA A 185 23.15 4.09 -40.67
N GLU A 186 22.36 4.36 -39.63
CA GLU A 186 22.77 4.17 -38.24
C GLU A 186 23.08 2.69 -37.94
N LEU A 187 22.20 1.77 -38.33
CA LEU A 187 22.38 0.33 -38.10
C LEU A 187 23.60 -0.24 -38.85
N GLU A 188 23.88 0.22 -40.07
CA GLU A 188 25.11 -0.15 -40.80
C GLU A 188 26.36 0.38 -40.09
N GLY A 189 26.31 1.57 -39.49
CA GLY A 189 27.38 2.10 -38.65
C GLY A 189 27.65 1.24 -37.40
N ILE A 190 26.60 0.82 -36.70
CA ILE A 190 26.70 -0.09 -35.55
C ILE A 190 27.22 -1.47 -35.99
N LYS A 191 26.78 -1.97 -37.14
CA LYS A 191 27.23 -3.24 -37.71
C LYS A 191 28.71 -3.21 -38.04
N ALA A 192 29.23 -2.10 -38.56
CA ALA A 192 30.65 -1.93 -38.87
C ALA A 192 31.56 -1.93 -37.62
N SER A 193 31.03 -1.53 -36.46
CA SER A 193 31.79 -1.44 -35.21
C SER A 193 31.73 -2.69 -34.33
N THR A 194 30.84 -3.64 -34.61
CA THR A 194 30.69 -4.88 -33.83
C THR A 194 31.34 -6.08 -34.51
N THR A 195 31.99 -6.94 -33.73
CA THR A 195 32.57 -8.22 -34.22
C THR A 195 31.69 -9.43 -33.88
N ASN A 196 30.57 -9.22 -33.16
CA ASN A 196 29.68 -10.29 -32.75
C ASN A 196 28.80 -10.77 -33.92
N THR A 197 29.09 -11.96 -34.43
CA THR A 197 28.39 -12.55 -35.61
C THR A 197 26.89 -12.70 -35.41
N ARG A 198 26.42 -13.03 -34.20
CA ARG A 198 24.99 -13.10 -33.88
C ARG A 198 24.33 -11.73 -33.98
N ARG A 199 24.97 -10.70 -33.40
CA ARG A 199 24.47 -9.32 -33.47
C ARG A 199 24.44 -8.80 -34.90
N ILE A 200 25.46 -9.10 -35.71
CA ILE A 200 25.48 -8.76 -37.14
C ILE A 200 24.28 -9.39 -37.86
N GLY A 201 23.94 -10.65 -37.58
CA GLY A 201 22.77 -11.32 -38.15
C GLY A 201 21.43 -10.69 -37.75
N GLU A 202 21.32 -10.16 -36.53
CA GLU A 202 20.14 -9.38 -36.08
C GLU A 202 20.05 -8.04 -36.80
N LEU A 203 21.16 -7.29 -36.88
CA LEU A 203 21.23 -5.99 -37.56
C LEU A 203 20.88 -6.11 -39.05
N ASN A 204 21.41 -7.14 -39.74
CA ASN A 204 21.07 -7.40 -41.16
C ASN A 204 19.57 -7.66 -41.35
N ARG A 205 18.91 -8.36 -40.41
CA ARG A 205 17.45 -8.59 -40.48
C ARG A 205 16.67 -7.29 -40.30
N GLN A 206 17.05 -6.45 -39.35
CA GLN A 206 16.42 -5.14 -39.14
C GLN A 206 16.61 -4.22 -40.36
N ILE A 207 17.82 -4.14 -40.90
CA ILE A 207 18.12 -3.36 -42.12
C ILE A 207 17.27 -3.83 -43.31
N ALA A 208 17.15 -5.15 -43.50
CA ALA A 208 16.32 -5.71 -44.58
C ALA A 208 14.82 -5.37 -44.39
N GLN A 209 14.31 -5.41 -43.16
CA GLN A 209 12.94 -5.01 -42.85
C GLN A 209 12.71 -3.54 -43.20
N LEU A 210 13.57 -2.64 -42.76
CA LEU A 210 13.47 -1.19 -43.05
C LEU A 210 13.56 -0.88 -44.54
N LYS A 211 14.34 -1.64 -45.33
CA LYS A 211 14.47 -1.44 -46.78
C LYS A 211 13.28 -1.97 -47.58
N PHE A 212 12.76 -3.15 -47.24
CA PHE A 212 11.94 -3.92 -48.18
C PHE A 212 10.56 -4.35 -47.65
N PHE A 213 10.31 -4.34 -46.35
CA PHE A 213 9.10 -4.94 -45.76
C PHE A 213 8.34 -3.97 -44.87
N ASN A 214 7.12 -3.58 -45.28
CA ASN A 214 6.19 -2.74 -44.51
C ASN A 214 6.93 -1.64 -43.72
N ARG A 215 7.52 -0.70 -44.47
CA ARG A 215 8.42 0.36 -43.95
C ARG A 215 7.87 1.08 -42.71
N PRO A 216 6.58 1.47 -42.64
CA PRO A 216 6.03 2.08 -41.42
C PRO A 216 6.15 1.17 -40.18
N LYS A 217 5.78 -0.11 -40.31
CA LYS A 217 5.87 -1.07 -39.21
C LYS A 217 7.32 -1.35 -38.80
N ALA A 218 8.22 -1.47 -39.78
CA ALA A 218 9.64 -1.67 -39.52
C ALA A 218 10.27 -0.45 -38.83
N LEU A 219 9.92 0.76 -39.27
CA LEU A 219 10.36 2.01 -38.67
C LEU A 219 9.85 2.15 -37.23
N LEU A 220 8.57 1.90 -36.99
CA LEU A 220 7.99 1.91 -35.64
C LEU A 220 8.71 0.93 -34.72
N GLY A 221 9.00 -0.29 -35.19
CA GLY A 221 9.77 -1.27 -34.42
C GLY A 221 11.17 -0.78 -34.05
N TYR A 222 11.90 -0.23 -35.02
CA TYR A 222 13.24 0.34 -34.79
C TYR A 222 13.21 1.52 -33.81
N LEU A 223 12.31 2.48 -33.99
CA LEU A 223 12.18 3.64 -33.12
C LEU A 223 11.75 3.23 -31.70
N THR A 224 10.82 2.28 -31.58
CA THR A 224 10.39 1.74 -30.28
C THR A 224 11.57 1.11 -29.56
N ASP A 225 12.31 0.20 -30.21
CA ASP A 225 13.47 -0.46 -29.60
C ASP A 225 14.52 0.57 -29.16
N LYS A 226 14.78 1.59 -30.00
CA LYS A 226 15.72 2.66 -29.72
C LYS A 226 15.30 3.48 -28.50
N GLU A 227 14.09 4.02 -28.48
CA GLU A 227 13.64 4.89 -27.39
C GLU A 227 13.37 4.13 -26.09
N VAL A 228 12.80 2.92 -26.14
CA VAL A 228 12.58 2.08 -24.96
C VAL A 228 13.91 1.66 -24.33
N SER A 229 14.96 1.40 -25.12
CA SER A 229 16.28 1.09 -24.56
C SER A 229 16.90 2.25 -23.75
N LYS A 230 16.51 3.51 -24.05
CA LYS A 230 16.92 4.66 -23.23
C LYS A 230 16.19 4.69 -21.90
N VAL A 231 14.93 4.25 -21.86
CA VAL A 231 14.13 4.19 -20.62
C VAL A 231 14.80 3.30 -19.57
N ASP A 232 15.43 2.21 -19.99
CA ASP A 232 16.17 1.32 -19.09
C ASP A 232 17.31 2.04 -18.37
N THR A 233 17.94 3.02 -19.04
CA THR A 233 19.05 3.80 -18.47
C THR A 233 18.63 4.95 -17.56
N TYR A 234 17.36 5.37 -17.61
CA TYR A 234 16.89 6.48 -16.78
C TYR A 234 16.85 6.10 -15.30
N THR A 235 17.19 7.05 -14.45
CA THR A 235 16.91 7.01 -13.01
C THR A 235 15.40 7.15 -12.76
N ASP A 236 14.92 6.80 -11.56
CA ASP A 236 13.50 6.97 -11.25
C ASP A 236 13.04 8.42 -11.36
N GLN A 237 13.89 9.37 -10.95
CA GLN A 237 13.59 10.80 -11.03
C GLN A 237 13.44 11.26 -12.49
N GLU A 238 14.35 10.83 -13.36
CA GLU A 238 14.26 11.11 -14.80
C GLU A 238 13.01 10.50 -15.42
N VAL A 239 12.61 9.29 -15.02
CA VAL A 239 11.37 8.66 -15.51
C VAL A 239 10.15 9.46 -15.11
N ILE A 240 10.07 9.92 -13.86
CA ILE A 240 8.96 10.77 -13.40
C ILE A 240 8.94 12.09 -14.15
N GLN A 241 10.09 12.74 -14.35
CA GLN A 241 10.18 13.96 -15.14
C GLN A 241 9.71 13.72 -16.59
N LYS A 242 10.11 12.60 -17.21
CA LYS A 242 9.69 12.25 -18.57
C LYS A 242 8.19 11.98 -18.69
N LEU A 243 7.57 11.41 -17.65
CA LEU A 243 6.11 11.29 -17.59
C LEU A 243 5.42 12.65 -17.49
N GLU A 244 5.96 13.58 -16.69
CA GLU A 244 5.46 14.96 -16.60
C GLU A 244 5.62 15.70 -17.95
N GLU A 245 6.77 15.54 -18.63
CA GLU A 245 6.99 16.07 -19.98
C GLU A 245 6.02 15.47 -21.01
N ALA A 246 5.76 14.16 -20.94
CA ALA A 246 4.78 13.50 -21.80
C ALA A 246 3.38 14.10 -21.61
N ARG A 247 2.96 14.37 -20.37
CA ARG A 247 1.69 15.06 -20.10
C ARG A 247 1.62 16.44 -20.77
N LEU A 248 2.72 17.20 -20.76
CA LEU A 248 2.75 18.56 -21.33
C LEU A 248 2.75 18.53 -22.87
N ASN A 249 3.45 17.56 -23.47
CA ASN A 249 3.61 17.47 -24.91
C ASN A 249 2.43 16.78 -25.61
N HIS A 250 1.64 15.99 -24.88
CA HIS A 250 0.48 15.26 -25.39
C HIS A 250 -0.80 15.72 -24.68
N PRO A 251 -1.37 16.88 -25.07
CA PRO A 251 -2.58 17.43 -24.44
C PRO A 251 -3.84 16.59 -24.70
N ASP A 252 -3.76 15.60 -25.59
CA ASP A 252 -4.78 14.60 -25.88
C ASP A 252 -4.83 13.46 -24.82
N LEU A 253 -3.84 13.39 -23.92
CA LEU A 253 -3.90 12.48 -22.77
C LEU A 253 -5.10 12.85 -21.87
N PRO A 254 -6.04 11.91 -21.64
CA PRO A 254 -7.21 12.21 -20.84
C PRO A 254 -6.84 12.60 -19.39
N PRO A 255 -7.49 13.61 -18.78
CA PRO A 255 -7.22 14.00 -17.39
C PRO A 255 -7.35 12.85 -16.39
N TRP A 256 -8.32 11.95 -16.60
CA TRP A 256 -8.52 10.77 -15.75
C TRP A 256 -7.34 9.79 -15.81
N MET A 257 -6.67 9.69 -16.96
CA MET A 257 -5.51 8.82 -17.13
C MET A 257 -4.37 9.32 -16.23
N TRP A 258 -4.14 10.64 -16.22
CA TRP A 258 -3.11 11.23 -15.38
C TRP A 258 -3.38 11.02 -13.88
N GLN A 259 -4.63 11.14 -13.44
CA GLN A 259 -5.00 10.83 -12.05
C GLN A 259 -4.62 9.39 -11.67
N GLU A 260 -4.80 8.43 -12.58
CA GLU A 260 -4.38 7.04 -12.37
C GLU A 260 -2.85 6.88 -12.42
N ILE A 261 -2.12 7.67 -13.21
CA ILE A 261 -0.65 7.69 -13.17
C ILE A 261 -0.16 8.22 -11.82
N GLU A 262 -0.72 9.32 -11.33
CA GLU A 262 -0.39 9.88 -10.01
C GLU A 262 -0.59 8.84 -8.92
N LYS A 263 -1.73 8.16 -8.95
CA LYS A 263 -2.14 7.20 -7.94
C LYS A 263 -1.19 6.02 -7.76
N PHE A 264 -0.57 5.54 -8.83
CA PHE A 264 0.28 4.34 -8.81
C PHE A 264 1.78 4.64 -8.83
N THR A 265 2.19 5.91 -8.89
CA THR A 265 3.60 6.33 -8.94
C THR A 265 3.96 7.23 -7.75
N PRO A 266 5.24 7.62 -7.58
CA PRO A 266 5.63 8.62 -6.58
C PRO A 266 5.00 10.00 -6.77
N LEU A 267 4.38 10.29 -7.91
CA LEU A 267 3.72 11.57 -8.19
C LEU A 267 2.58 11.90 -7.20
N LYS A 268 1.96 10.90 -6.57
CA LYS A 268 1.00 11.12 -5.47
C LYS A 268 1.55 11.93 -4.31
N LEU A 269 2.87 11.97 -4.11
CA LEU A 269 3.47 12.82 -3.07
C LEU A 269 3.39 14.31 -3.43
N LYS A 270 3.13 14.65 -4.70
CA LYS A 270 2.97 16.03 -5.18
C LYS A 270 1.50 16.45 -5.35
N THR A 271 0.54 15.52 -5.25
CA THR A 271 -0.87 15.82 -5.53
C THR A 271 -1.56 16.43 -4.31
N GLN A 272 -2.36 17.47 -4.54
CA GLN A 272 -3.16 18.16 -3.50
C GLN A 272 -4.66 17.79 -3.60
N ASP A 273 -5.05 17.02 -4.62
CA ASP A 273 -6.43 16.58 -4.80
C ASP A 273 -6.80 15.58 -3.72
N LYS A 274 -7.78 15.90 -2.87
CA LYS A 274 -8.26 14.99 -1.80
C LYS A 274 -8.90 13.72 -2.35
N GLU A 275 -9.31 13.73 -3.61
CA GLU A 275 -10.01 12.64 -4.28
C GLU A 275 -9.11 11.86 -5.26
N TRP A 276 -7.79 12.05 -5.19
CA TRP A 276 -6.80 11.40 -6.07
C TRP A 276 -6.89 9.86 -6.11
N GLU A 277 -7.42 9.23 -5.05
CA GLU A 277 -7.62 7.78 -5.00
C GLU A 277 -8.92 7.30 -5.67
N LYS A 278 -9.90 8.19 -5.88
CA LYS A 278 -11.19 7.84 -6.47
C LYS A 278 -11.00 7.54 -7.94
N VAL A 279 -11.63 6.47 -8.40
CA VAL A 279 -11.65 6.14 -9.83
C VAL A 279 -12.53 7.18 -10.52
N ASN A 280 -11.97 7.93 -11.45
CA ASN A 280 -12.74 8.86 -12.26
C ASN A 280 -13.67 8.06 -13.21
N PRO A 281 -14.99 8.34 -13.20
CA PRO A 281 -15.96 7.64 -14.06
C PRO A 281 -15.68 7.81 -15.56
N GLU A 282 -15.02 8.89 -15.99
CA GLU A 282 -14.61 9.15 -17.39
C GLU A 282 -13.68 8.06 -17.94
N ARG A 283 -13.00 7.29 -17.07
CA ARG A 283 -12.21 6.10 -17.47
C ARG A 283 -13.00 5.12 -18.35
N TRP A 284 -14.32 5.09 -18.23
CA TRP A 284 -15.16 4.14 -18.95
C TRP A 284 -15.70 4.68 -20.27
N ASP A 285 -15.36 5.92 -20.63
CA ASP A 285 -15.75 6.52 -21.88
C ASP A 285 -15.21 5.71 -23.07
N PHE A 286 -16.00 5.62 -24.13
CA PHE A 286 -15.72 4.74 -25.25
C PHE A 286 -14.48 5.18 -26.04
N GLU A 287 -14.33 6.49 -26.23
CA GLU A 287 -13.22 7.12 -26.98
C GLU A 287 -11.86 6.85 -26.31
N ASP A 288 -11.86 6.57 -25.01
CA ASP A 288 -10.64 6.40 -24.20
C ASP A 288 -10.21 4.93 -24.05
N ARG A 289 -10.81 4.03 -24.83
CA ARG A 289 -10.52 2.58 -24.77
C ARG A 289 -9.03 2.28 -24.87
N ARG A 290 -8.32 2.96 -25.77
CA ARG A 290 -6.87 2.82 -26.01
C ARG A 290 -6.07 3.08 -24.73
N TRP A 291 -6.28 4.23 -24.12
CA TRP A 291 -5.58 4.65 -22.89
C TRP A 291 -5.91 3.74 -21.70
N ARG A 292 -7.17 3.29 -21.62
CA ARG A 292 -7.60 2.31 -20.61
C ARG A 292 -6.88 0.97 -20.76
N GLU A 293 -6.71 0.46 -21.98
CA GLU A 293 -6.00 -0.79 -22.22
C GLU A 293 -4.52 -0.70 -21.79
N ILE A 294 -3.85 0.41 -22.08
CA ILE A 294 -2.47 0.67 -21.63
C ILE A 294 -2.38 0.66 -20.10
N LEU A 295 -3.24 1.42 -19.41
CA LEU A 295 -3.23 1.47 -17.95
C LEU A 295 -3.62 0.13 -17.31
N ASP A 296 -4.60 -0.60 -17.87
CA ASP A 296 -4.99 -1.91 -17.34
C ASP A 296 -3.86 -2.93 -17.43
N ILE A 297 -3.09 -2.92 -18.53
CA ILE A 297 -1.91 -3.77 -18.68
C ILE A 297 -0.83 -3.35 -17.67
N TRP A 298 -0.49 -2.06 -17.64
CA TRP A 298 0.54 -1.52 -16.74
C TRP A 298 0.25 -1.81 -15.27
N GLN A 299 -0.99 -1.56 -14.81
CA GLN A 299 -1.40 -1.77 -13.42
C GLN A 299 -1.41 -3.24 -13.00
N ARG A 300 -1.61 -4.17 -13.94
CA ARG A 300 -1.75 -5.61 -13.63
C ARG A 300 -0.49 -6.43 -13.91
N GLN A 301 0.46 -5.88 -14.67
CA GLN A 301 1.65 -6.61 -15.10
C GLN A 301 2.47 -7.14 -13.92
N ASP A 302 2.69 -6.32 -12.89
CA ASP A 302 3.36 -6.75 -11.67
C ASP A 302 2.74 -6.06 -10.43
N VAL A 303 1.61 -6.62 -9.97
CA VAL A 303 0.91 -6.14 -8.77
C VAL A 303 1.74 -6.31 -7.48
N THR A 304 2.87 -7.01 -7.54
CA THR A 304 3.80 -7.25 -6.42
C THR A 304 5.13 -6.52 -6.56
N GLY A 305 5.33 -5.77 -7.65
CA GLY A 305 6.63 -5.15 -7.98
C GLY A 305 7.07 -4.11 -6.95
N TRP A 306 6.12 -3.56 -6.18
CA TRP A 306 6.37 -2.68 -5.03
C TRP A 306 7.37 -3.30 -4.05
N ARG A 307 7.40 -4.63 -3.94
CA ARG A 307 8.25 -5.36 -3.01
C ARG A 307 9.72 -5.28 -3.40
N ALA A 308 10.02 -5.55 -4.67
CA ALA A 308 11.36 -5.44 -5.20
C ALA A 308 11.83 -3.97 -5.14
N LYS A 309 10.93 -3.04 -5.47
CA LYS A 309 11.18 -1.61 -5.36
C LYS A 309 11.53 -1.21 -3.93
N HIS A 310 10.69 -1.57 -2.95
CA HIS A 310 10.89 -1.21 -1.54
C HIS A 310 12.15 -1.83 -0.96
N ARG A 311 12.46 -3.08 -1.33
CA ARG A 311 13.71 -3.73 -0.92
C ARG A 311 14.93 -2.93 -1.35
N ASN A 312 14.89 -2.36 -2.55
CA ASN A 312 16.03 -1.69 -3.16
C ASN A 312 16.17 -0.24 -2.69
N SER A 313 15.07 0.50 -2.57
CA SER A 313 15.11 1.93 -2.24
C SER A 313 14.61 2.30 -0.84
N LEU A 314 13.94 1.40 -0.13
CA LEU A 314 13.28 1.70 1.16
C LEU A 314 12.29 2.89 1.11
N ASP A 315 11.84 3.30 -0.08
CA ASP A 315 10.92 4.42 -0.24
C ASP A 315 9.50 4.07 0.18
N LEU A 316 8.71 5.07 0.61
CA LEU A 316 7.27 4.88 0.81
C LEU A 316 6.59 4.72 -0.56
N ILE A 317 6.43 3.47 -0.99
CA ILE A 317 5.95 3.13 -2.33
C ILE A 317 4.44 2.90 -2.36
N VAL A 318 3.86 2.47 -1.24
CA VAL A 318 2.46 2.04 -1.14
C VAL A 318 1.67 3.06 -0.31
N THR A 319 0.42 3.33 -0.68
CA THR A 319 -0.48 4.22 0.11
C THR A 319 -1.43 3.46 1.02
N ARG A 320 -1.41 2.14 0.90
CA ARG A 320 -2.25 1.19 1.59
C ARG A 320 -1.39 -0.04 1.86
N ALA A 321 -1.53 -0.64 3.02
CA ALA A 321 -0.86 -1.89 3.32
C ALA A 321 -1.69 -2.77 4.27
N VAL A 322 -1.53 -4.08 4.13
CA VAL A 322 -1.99 -5.09 5.08
C VAL A 322 -0.84 -5.58 5.99
N CYS A 323 -1.18 -6.33 7.05
CA CYS A 323 -0.26 -6.70 8.12
C CYS A 323 1.06 -7.32 7.64
N ASN A 324 0.98 -8.26 6.71
CA ASN A 324 2.15 -8.93 6.16
C ASN A 324 3.04 -7.97 5.37
N GLU A 325 2.46 -7.06 4.58
CA GLU A 325 3.18 -6.07 3.78
C GLU A 325 3.91 -5.08 4.69
N ILE A 326 3.26 -4.57 5.74
CA ILE A 326 3.90 -3.74 6.77
C ILE A 326 5.08 -4.47 7.41
N ALA A 327 4.88 -5.72 7.81
CA ALA A 327 5.95 -6.51 8.38
C ALA A 327 7.09 -6.75 7.37
N GLU A 328 6.80 -6.94 6.08
CA GLU A 328 7.83 -7.02 5.04
C GLU A 328 8.62 -5.71 4.89
N HIS A 329 7.96 -4.56 4.94
CA HIS A 329 8.64 -3.26 4.93
C HIS A 329 9.59 -3.14 6.13
N ILE A 330 9.12 -3.49 7.33
CA ILE A 330 9.97 -3.49 8.53
C ILE A 330 11.15 -4.43 8.38
N GLN A 331 10.96 -5.63 7.83
CA GLN A 331 12.08 -6.54 7.62
C GLN A 331 13.08 -5.96 6.61
N HIS A 332 12.65 -5.32 5.51
CA HIS A 332 13.56 -4.66 4.56
C HIS A 332 14.37 -3.54 5.23
N LEU A 333 13.74 -2.71 6.06
CA LEU A 333 14.40 -1.66 6.84
C LEU A 333 15.41 -2.22 7.86
N ARG A 334 15.29 -3.50 8.23
CA ARG A 334 16.22 -4.25 9.07
C ARG A 334 17.29 -5.02 8.28
N GLY A 335 17.33 -4.84 6.95
CA GLY A 335 18.24 -5.57 6.05
C GLY A 335 17.88 -7.05 5.85
N VAL A 336 16.63 -7.44 6.18
CA VAL A 336 16.14 -8.81 6.09
C VAL A 336 15.15 -8.93 4.92
N VAL A 337 15.31 -9.97 4.10
CA VAL A 337 14.41 -10.23 2.95
C VAL A 337 13.59 -11.50 3.23
N PRO A 338 12.37 -11.38 3.78
CA PRO A 338 11.57 -12.53 4.18
C PRO A 338 10.96 -13.26 2.96
N GLY A 339 10.19 -14.34 3.20
CA GLY A 339 9.28 -14.90 2.18
C GLY A 339 8.10 -13.96 1.90
N ALA A 340 7.47 -14.08 0.72
CA ALA A 340 6.28 -13.29 0.36
C ALA A 340 5.04 -13.78 1.12
N GLY A 341 4.36 -12.89 1.83
CA GLY A 341 3.10 -13.18 2.48
C GLY A 341 3.17 -14.17 3.65
N LEU A 342 2.00 -14.44 4.24
CA LEU A 342 1.89 -15.16 5.52
C LEU A 342 2.30 -16.63 5.42
N THR A 343 2.09 -17.28 4.27
CA THR A 343 2.43 -18.71 4.09
C THR A 343 3.91 -18.97 3.87
N ALA A 344 4.64 -18.07 3.21
CA ALA A 344 6.06 -18.26 2.94
C ALA A 344 6.96 -17.92 4.14
N LYS A 345 6.52 -17.00 5.01
CA LYS A 345 7.31 -16.50 6.15
C LYS A 345 7.70 -17.58 7.18
N PRO A 346 6.82 -18.49 7.62
CA PRO A 346 7.19 -19.57 8.54
C PRO A 346 8.37 -20.42 8.04
N ARG A 347 8.35 -20.81 6.76
CA ARG A 347 9.45 -21.57 6.14
C ARG A 347 10.73 -20.74 6.01
N PHE A 348 10.61 -19.43 5.79
CA PHE A 348 11.75 -18.52 5.82
C PHE A 348 12.40 -18.51 7.21
N TYR A 349 11.62 -18.32 8.28
CA TYR A 349 12.14 -18.29 9.66
C TYR A 349 12.77 -19.63 10.07
N LEU A 350 12.14 -20.76 9.73
CA LEU A 350 12.69 -22.09 9.97
C LEU A 350 14.06 -22.29 9.30
N ARG A 351 14.19 -21.83 8.04
CA ARG A 351 15.45 -21.90 7.31
C ARG A 351 16.54 -21.06 7.96
N MET A 352 16.21 -19.85 8.43
CA MET A 352 17.16 -18.99 9.13
C MET A 352 17.56 -19.56 10.50
N ALA A 353 16.59 -20.11 11.25
CA ALA A 353 16.85 -20.81 12.51
C ALA A 353 17.79 -22.01 12.30
N GLN A 354 17.60 -22.78 11.23
CA GLN A 354 18.50 -23.89 10.90
C GLN A 354 19.92 -23.42 10.56
N LYS A 355 20.07 -22.31 9.81
CA LYS A 355 21.39 -21.73 9.50
C LYS A 355 22.15 -21.28 10.75
N THR A 356 21.43 -20.80 11.77
CA THR A 356 22.00 -20.29 13.02
C THR A 356 21.95 -21.29 14.17
N LYS A 357 21.60 -22.55 13.90
CA LYS A 357 21.43 -23.61 14.93
C LYS A 357 22.69 -23.85 15.77
N HIS A 358 23.86 -23.63 15.19
CA HIS A 358 25.17 -23.80 15.84
C HIS A 358 25.44 -22.74 16.93
N LEU A 359 24.72 -21.61 16.93
CA LEU A 359 24.84 -20.58 17.96
C LEU A 359 24.15 -21.01 19.26
N PRO A 360 24.66 -20.61 20.44
CA PRO A 360 24.04 -20.94 21.72
C PRO A 360 22.69 -20.26 21.90
N ASP A 361 21.82 -20.85 22.73
CA ASP A 361 20.56 -20.19 23.10
C ASP A 361 20.85 -18.88 23.84
N GLY A 362 20.10 -17.83 23.49
CA GLY A 362 20.30 -16.49 24.03
C GLY A 362 21.17 -15.58 23.15
N ASP A 363 21.97 -16.13 22.23
CA ASP A 363 22.81 -15.33 21.33
C ASP A 363 21.98 -14.30 20.53
N PRO A 364 22.39 -13.02 20.48
CA PRO A 364 21.65 -11.97 19.75
C PRO A 364 21.55 -12.25 18.24
N ASN A 365 22.48 -13.01 17.68
CA ASN A 365 22.57 -13.39 16.27
C ASN A 365 21.87 -14.74 15.96
N LYS A 366 21.27 -15.40 16.96
CA LYS A 366 20.52 -16.63 16.72
C LYS A 366 19.10 -16.33 16.24
N ALA A 367 18.78 -16.82 15.05
CA ALA A 367 17.42 -16.80 14.52
C ALA A 367 16.58 -17.94 15.12
N TYR A 368 15.27 -17.76 15.19
CA TYR A 368 14.36 -18.79 15.68
C TYR A 368 12.96 -18.69 15.07
N PHE A 369 12.24 -19.79 15.13
CA PHE A 369 10.80 -19.89 14.88
C PHE A 369 10.21 -20.84 15.91
N LYS A 370 9.29 -20.38 16.77
CA LYS A 370 8.79 -21.19 17.90
C LYS A 370 7.47 -20.68 18.48
N TYR A 371 6.81 -21.52 19.27
CA TYR A 371 5.78 -21.09 20.21
C TYR A 371 6.43 -20.29 21.34
N PRO A 372 5.97 -19.05 21.61
CA PRO A 372 6.54 -18.24 22.68
C PRO A 372 6.15 -18.80 24.05
N LYS A 373 7.14 -18.92 24.94
CA LYS A 373 7.00 -19.44 26.32
C LYS A 373 7.34 -18.40 27.40
N LYS A 374 7.95 -17.29 27.01
CA LYS A 374 8.39 -16.22 27.92
C LYS A 374 8.58 -14.89 27.20
N ALA A 375 8.79 -13.81 27.97
CA ALA A 375 8.96 -12.45 27.45
C ALA A 375 10.12 -12.33 26.46
N GLU A 376 11.24 -13.02 26.72
CA GLU A 376 12.47 -12.92 25.91
C GLU A 376 12.33 -13.54 24.51
N ASP A 377 11.21 -14.24 24.25
CA ASP A 377 10.88 -14.77 22.93
C ASP A 377 10.34 -13.67 22.00
N PHE A 378 9.95 -12.51 22.54
CA PHE A 378 9.47 -11.34 21.80
C PHE A 378 10.58 -10.30 21.67
N ARG A 379 11.64 -10.63 20.93
CA ARG A 379 12.72 -9.69 20.64
C ARG A 379 12.25 -8.59 19.69
N THR A 380 12.76 -7.37 19.85
CA THR A 380 12.54 -6.27 18.91
C THR A 380 12.86 -6.70 17.48
N GLY A 381 11.93 -6.44 16.55
CA GLY A 381 12.00 -6.84 15.15
C GLY A 381 11.52 -8.26 14.84
N ALA A 382 11.14 -9.07 15.83
CA ALA A 382 10.53 -10.37 15.59
C ALA A 382 9.12 -10.22 14.99
N SER A 383 8.75 -11.10 14.05
CA SER A 383 7.37 -11.23 13.59
C SER A 383 6.58 -12.14 14.51
N ILE A 384 5.43 -11.69 14.97
CA ILE A 384 4.38 -12.53 15.55
C ILE A 384 3.41 -12.93 14.42
N LEU A 385 3.14 -14.22 14.30
CA LEU A 385 2.24 -14.79 13.31
C LEU A 385 1.08 -15.45 14.03
N TRP A 386 -0.15 -15.06 13.68
CA TRP A 386 -1.36 -15.63 14.26
C TRP A 386 -2.02 -16.61 13.32
N MET A 387 -2.57 -17.66 13.91
CA MET A 387 -3.39 -18.65 13.25
C MET A 387 -4.83 -18.54 13.75
N GLY A 388 -5.77 -19.02 12.94
CA GLY A 388 -7.17 -19.13 13.33
C GLY A 388 -7.90 -20.16 12.48
N ILE A 389 -8.95 -20.74 13.05
CA ILE A 389 -9.81 -21.70 12.37
C ILE A 389 -10.95 -20.95 11.69
N VAL A 390 -11.22 -21.28 10.42
CA VAL A 390 -12.37 -20.79 9.68
C VAL A 390 -13.19 -21.93 9.11
N THR A 391 -14.50 -21.74 9.00
CA THR A 391 -15.42 -22.75 8.45
C THR A 391 -15.46 -22.76 6.93
N LYS A 392 -15.21 -21.60 6.29
CA LYS A 392 -15.11 -21.48 4.84
C LYS A 392 -13.65 -21.67 4.41
N GLU A 393 -13.46 -22.44 3.34
CA GLU A 393 -12.15 -22.62 2.71
C GLU A 393 -11.52 -21.24 2.41
N PRO A 394 -10.38 -20.91 3.03
CA PRO A 394 -9.70 -19.65 2.80
C PRO A 394 -8.93 -19.71 1.47
N ASN A 395 -8.39 -18.58 1.05
CA ASN A 395 -7.51 -18.57 -0.11
C ASN A 395 -6.29 -19.50 0.16
N PRO A 396 -5.81 -20.31 -0.81
CA PRO A 396 -4.62 -21.14 -0.65
C PRO A 396 -3.42 -20.42 -0.02
N TRP A 397 -3.24 -19.13 -0.32
CA TRP A 397 -2.17 -18.29 0.23
C TRP A 397 -2.34 -17.93 1.73
N GLN A 398 -3.38 -18.44 2.39
CA GLN A 398 -3.64 -18.25 3.81
C GLN A 398 -3.62 -19.57 4.58
N ILE A 399 -3.69 -20.73 3.91
CA ILE A 399 -3.78 -22.02 4.58
C ILE A 399 -2.48 -22.31 5.34
N VAL A 400 -2.59 -22.77 6.58
CA VAL A 400 -1.42 -23.25 7.33
C VAL A 400 -1.03 -24.62 6.79
N GLU A 401 0.10 -24.67 6.09
CA GLU A 401 0.71 -25.92 5.67
C GLU A 401 1.48 -26.59 6.82
N SER A 402 1.71 -27.90 6.72
CA SER A 402 2.59 -28.62 7.65
C SER A 402 3.99 -28.00 7.66
N LEU A 403 4.55 -27.83 8.86
CA LEU A 403 5.89 -27.28 9.07
C LEU A 403 6.73 -28.24 9.93
N PRO A 404 8.01 -28.47 9.59
CA PRO A 404 8.90 -29.33 10.38
C PRO A 404 9.00 -28.88 11.84
N GLY A 405 8.70 -29.78 12.77
CA GLY A 405 8.76 -29.52 14.22
C GLY A 405 7.53 -28.82 14.80
N PHE A 406 6.47 -28.63 14.00
CA PHE A 406 5.19 -28.07 14.45
C PHE A 406 4.07 -29.07 14.18
N ASP A 407 3.34 -29.42 15.24
CA ASP A 407 2.11 -30.17 15.13
C ASP A 407 0.95 -29.20 15.18
N PHE A 408 0.45 -28.83 14.00
CA PHE A 408 -0.80 -28.10 13.90
C PHE A 408 -1.92 -29.11 14.05
N ALA A 409 -2.47 -29.19 15.26
CA ALA A 409 -3.70 -29.93 15.50
C ALA A 409 -4.79 -29.38 14.58
N THR A 410 -4.92 -29.95 13.40
CA THR A 410 -6.08 -29.80 12.55
C THR A 410 -7.10 -30.71 13.17
N ASP A 411 -7.84 -30.22 14.15
CA ASP A 411 -8.98 -30.96 14.67
C ASP A 411 -10.06 -30.95 13.58
N GLN A 412 -9.83 -31.77 12.54
CA GLN A 412 -10.70 -31.96 11.39
C GLN A 412 -12.02 -32.58 11.81
N ALA A 413 -12.13 -33.04 13.06
CA ALA A 413 -13.39 -33.44 13.68
C ALA A 413 -14.44 -32.31 13.66
N GLY A 414 -14.04 -31.04 13.57
CA GLY A 414 -14.94 -29.87 13.46
C GLY A 414 -15.13 -29.28 12.06
N GLY A 415 -14.48 -29.83 11.02
CA GLY A 415 -14.65 -29.37 9.63
C GLY A 415 -14.11 -27.96 9.30
N GLY A 416 -13.17 -27.44 10.09
CA GLY A 416 -12.58 -26.11 9.87
C GLY A 416 -11.19 -26.14 9.19
N PHE A 417 -10.85 -25.06 8.50
CA PHE A 417 -9.54 -24.82 7.90
C PHE A 417 -8.70 -23.94 8.82
N LEU A 418 -7.48 -24.39 9.16
CA LEU A 418 -6.51 -23.57 9.86
C LEU A 418 -5.83 -22.62 8.87
N ARG A 419 -5.85 -21.33 9.16
CA ARG A 419 -5.23 -20.29 8.33
C ARG A 419 -4.38 -19.33 9.13
N TRP A 420 -3.40 -18.71 8.46
CA TRP A 420 -2.75 -17.51 8.94
C TRP A 420 -3.73 -16.34 8.89
N THR A 421 -3.88 -15.63 10.00
CA THR A 421 -4.87 -14.55 10.14
C THR A 421 -4.24 -13.18 10.19
N HIS A 422 -3.04 -13.06 10.76
CA HIS A 422 -2.45 -11.77 11.04
C HIS A 422 -0.93 -11.86 11.25
N GLU A 423 -0.25 -10.72 11.08
CA GLU A 423 1.16 -10.56 11.42
C GLU A 423 1.43 -9.19 12.07
N ALA A 424 2.38 -9.16 12.98
CA ALA A 424 2.81 -7.96 13.67
C ALA A 424 4.32 -8.02 13.90
N THR A 425 4.98 -6.86 13.94
CA THR A 425 6.39 -6.81 14.31
C THR A 425 6.55 -6.31 15.74
N VAL A 426 7.31 -7.03 16.55
CA VAL A 426 7.59 -6.65 17.94
C VAL A 426 8.45 -5.39 17.97
N VAL A 427 8.04 -4.43 18.78
CA VAL A 427 8.80 -3.21 19.09
C VAL A 427 9.58 -3.39 20.38
N GLY A 428 8.93 -3.95 21.41
CA GLY A 428 9.55 -4.20 22.71
C GLY A 428 8.61 -4.94 23.65
N VAL A 429 9.10 -5.24 24.85
CA VAL A 429 8.31 -5.79 25.95
C VAL A 429 8.46 -4.85 27.13
N GLU A 430 7.34 -4.33 27.62
CA GLU A 430 7.32 -3.28 28.64
C GLU A 430 6.55 -3.74 29.87
N ASP A 431 7.04 -3.34 31.04
CA ASP A 431 6.34 -3.46 32.32
C ASP A 431 5.56 -2.15 32.57
N LEU A 432 4.23 -2.23 32.47
CA LEU A 432 3.30 -1.14 32.74
C LEU A 432 2.63 -1.34 34.09
N LEU A 433 1.98 -0.29 34.61
CA LEU A 433 1.27 -0.33 35.89
C LEU A 433 0.18 -1.42 35.94
N ASP A 434 -0.41 -1.75 34.78
CA ASP A 434 -1.48 -2.74 34.63
C ASP A 434 -0.98 -4.12 34.15
N GLY A 435 0.34 -4.34 34.05
CA GLY A 435 0.94 -5.64 33.73
C GLY A 435 2.09 -5.59 32.72
N LYS A 436 2.53 -6.76 32.26
CA LYS A 436 3.58 -6.89 31.23
C LYS A 436 2.96 -7.01 29.83
N PHE A 437 3.43 -6.19 28.90
CA PHE A 437 2.87 -6.09 27.55
C PHE A 437 3.96 -6.25 26.48
N VAL A 438 3.59 -6.89 25.38
CA VAL A 438 4.36 -6.85 24.14
C VAL A 438 3.83 -5.69 23.31
N LEU A 439 4.69 -4.73 22.99
CA LEU A 439 4.39 -3.65 22.05
C LEU A 439 4.67 -4.15 20.64
N THR A 440 3.72 -3.98 19.74
CA THR A 440 3.84 -4.40 18.35
C THR A 440 3.48 -3.26 17.40
N PHE A 441 4.15 -3.20 16.25
CA PHE A 441 3.71 -2.42 15.11
C PHE A 441 2.94 -3.32 14.15
N GLU A 442 1.68 -3.01 13.89
CA GLU A 442 0.79 -3.85 13.09
C GLU A 442 -0.35 -3.06 12.45
N THR A 443 -1.17 -3.74 11.65
CA THR A 443 -2.32 -3.12 10.97
C THR A 443 -3.63 -3.26 11.73
N GLY A 444 -4.50 -2.27 11.54
CA GLY A 444 -5.79 -2.06 12.21
C GLY A 444 -6.05 -0.55 12.16
N GLU A 445 -5.67 0.14 13.23
CA GLU A 445 -5.11 1.49 13.14
C GLU A 445 -3.60 1.28 12.92
N ILE A 446 -3.07 1.54 11.71
CA ILE A 446 -1.65 1.26 11.41
C ILE A 446 -0.79 2.05 12.39
N GLY A 447 -0.08 1.33 13.27
CA GLY A 447 0.61 1.94 14.39
C GLY A 447 1.00 0.97 15.50
N LEU A 448 1.29 1.53 16.66
CA LEU A 448 1.69 0.81 17.87
C LEU A 448 0.48 0.25 18.62
N ILE A 449 0.49 -1.05 18.87
CA ILE A 449 -0.54 -1.77 19.62
C ILE A 449 0.11 -2.46 20.81
N ARG A 450 -0.56 -2.40 21.96
CA ARG A 450 -0.18 -3.14 23.17
C ARG A 450 -0.95 -4.45 23.25
N ARG A 451 -0.24 -5.55 23.53
CA ARG A 451 -0.84 -6.88 23.75
C ARG A 451 -0.37 -7.44 25.08
N SER A 452 -1.29 -7.92 25.91
CA SER A 452 -0.91 -8.56 27.18
C SER A 452 0.03 -9.72 26.91
N LEU A 453 1.15 -9.80 27.63
CA LEU A 453 2.07 -10.92 27.48
C LEU A 453 1.35 -12.25 27.74
N SER A 454 0.49 -12.30 28.77
CA SER A 454 -0.23 -13.52 29.18
C SER A 454 -1.15 -14.12 28.11
N THR A 455 -1.61 -13.32 27.14
CA THR A 455 -2.46 -13.83 26.05
C THR A 455 -1.66 -14.36 24.86
N LEU A 456 -0.38 -14.02 24.79
CA LEU A 456 0.53 -14.45 23.73
C LEU A 456 1.32 -15.71 24.13
N VAL A 457 1.77 -15.78 25.38
CA VAL A 457 2.60 -16.90 25.85
C VAL A 457 1.80 -18.19 25.91
N ASN A 458 2.39 -19.31 25.46
CA ASN A 458 1.78 -20.63 25.43
C ASN A 458 0.47 -20.70 24.64
N ASN A 459 0.18 -19.70 23.80
CA ASN A 459 -0.98 -19.71 22.93
C ASN A 459 -0.67 -20.58 21.69
N PRO A 460 -1.41 -21.67 21.45
CA PRO A 460 -1.15 -22.59 20.34
C PRO A 460 -1.41 -21.95 18.96
N ASN A 461 -2.07 -20.79 18.92
CA ASN A 461 -2.36 -20.04 17.71
C ASN A 461 -1.34 -18.91 17.46
N VAL A 462 -0.28 -18.82 18.26
CA VAL A 462 0.73 -17.76 18.16
C VAL A 462 2.11 -18.36 17.95
N LEU A 463 2.77 -17.92 16.89
CA LEU A 463 4.16 -18.27 16.58
C LEU A 463 5.00 -17.01 16.48
N VAL A 464 6.26 -17.10 16.90
CA VAL A 464 7.21 -15.98 16.80
C VAL A 464 8.40 -16.40 15.97
N GLY A 465 8.68 -15.61 14.93
CA GLY A 465 9.84 -15.72 14.07
C GLY A 465 10.77 -14.53 14.24
N TYR A 466 12.05 -14.80 14.50
CA TYR A 466 13.06 -13.75 14.64
C TYR A 466 14.26 -14.07 13.75
N VAL A 467 14.73 -13.02 13.06
CA VAL A 467 16.02 -12.98 12.39
C VAL A 467 16.74 -11.73 12.90
N PRO A 468 18.03 -11.83 13.24
CA PRO A 468 18.84 -10.67 13.61
C PRO A 468 18.82 -9.60 12.52
N GLU A 469 19.00 -8.35 12.93
CA GLU A 469 19.17 -7.24 11.98
C GLU A 469 20.48 -7.43 11.21
N ASN A 470 20.43 -7.23 9.89
CA ASN A 470 21.62 -7.18 9.07
C ASN A 470 22.05 -5.73 8.92
N LEU A 471 23.35 -5.50 8.71
CA LEU A 471 23.83 -4.20 8.28
C LEU A 471 23.18 -3.87 6.94
N LEU A 472 22.44 -2.76 6.90
CA LEU A 472 22.03 -2.14 5.64
C LEU A 472 23.29 -1.79 4.83
N SER A 473 23.18 -1.74 3.51
CA SER A 473 24.22 -1.08 2.71
C SER A 473 24.38 0.36 3.20
N GLU A 474 25.58 0.92 3.05
CA GLU A 474 25.85 2.31 3.42
C GLU A 474 24.85 3.27 2.76
N GLU A 475 24.54 3.04 1.48
CA GLU A 475 23.52 3.74 0.72
C GLU A 475 22.13 3.67 1.38
N ASN A 476 21.65 2.46 1.69
CA ASN A 476 20.34 2.28 2.32
C ASN A 476 20.28 2.87 3.74
N ALA A 477 21.39 2.81 4.49
CA ALA A 477 21.48 3.40 5.81
C ALA A 477 21.42 4.94 5.73
N MET A 478 22.14 5.54 4.79
CA MET A 478 22.10 6.98 4.54
C MET A 478 20.72 7.43 4.07
N GLN A 479 20.09 6.68 3.15
CA GLN A 479 18.74 6.97 2.67
C GLN A 479 17.72 6.88 3.80
N LEU A 480 17.75 5.83 4.62
CA LEU A 480 16.88 5.71 5.79
C LEU A 480 17.09 6.87 6.76
N ALA A 481 18.34 7.25 7.03
CA ALA A 481 18.66 8.38 7.89
C ALA A 481 18.13 9.72 7.34
N GLU A 482 18.16 9.91 6.02
CA GLU A 482 17.58 11.08 5.36
C GLU A 482 16.05 11.09 5.46
N MET A 483 15.40 9.94 5.25
CA MET A 483 13.94 9.82 5.26
C MET A 483 13.31 10.01 6.64
N ILE A 484 14.06 9.86 7.72
CA ILE A 484 13.57 10.10 9.09
C ILE A 484 13.82 11.54 9.59
N LYS A 485 14.42 12.41 8.76
CA LYS A 485 14.60 13.82 9.12
C LYS A 485 13.27 14.57 9.07
N CYS A 486 12.94 15.27 10.15
CA CYS A 486 11.68 16.00 10.25
C CYS A 486 11.54 17.14 9.23
N GLU A 487 12.64 17.74 8.78
CA GLU A 487 12.62 18.73 7.70
C GLU A 487 11.98 18.19 6.41
N LYS A 488 12.10 16.89 6.12
CA LYS A 488 11.47 16.24 4.97
C LYS A 488 9.99 15.90 5.20
N ILE A 489 9.60 15.76 6.46
CA ILE A 489 8.24 15.38 6.87
C ILE A 489 7.35 16.63 6.97
N LEU A 490 7.90 17.74 7.47
CA LEU A 490 7.21 19.01 7.69
C LEU A 490 7.03 19.85 6.41
N GLN A 491 7.48 19.38 5.25
CA GLN A 491 7.44 20.10 3.96
C GLN A 491 6.08 20.08 3.25
N PHE A 492 5.08 19.40 3.82
CA PHE A 492 3.74 19.31 3.25
C PHE A 492 2.76 20.23 4.01
N GLU A 493 2.86 21.54 3.77
CA GLU A 493 1.77 22.50 4.01
C GLU A 493 1.24 23.07 2.69
#